data_AF-S3BNM7-F1
#
_entry.id   AF-S3BNM7-F1
#
_cell.length_a   1.000
_cell.length_b   1.000
_cell.length_c   1.000
_cell.angle_alpha   90.00
_cell.angle_beta   90.00
_cell.angle_gamma   90.00
#
_symmetry.space_group_name_H-M   'P 1'
#
loop_
_entity.id
_entity.type
_entity.pdbx_description
1 polymer ?
#
loop_
_entity_poly.entity_id
_entity_poly.type
_entity_poly.pdbx_seq_one_letter_code
_entity_poly.pdbx_strand_id
1 'polypeptide(L)'
;MTNTIKVKPYNPVNELHSDDEIIDFLVDCYKEDSEGLTLARGMAFAMDSIGEPKTALLMIYVGMRLGREAAAQDKRINFSRSAPAI
;
A
#
# COMPACT_ATOMS: atom_id res chain seq x y z
N MET A 1 35.87 -22.71 11.91
CA MET A 1 34.63 -22.81 11.10
C MET A 1 33.83 -21.53 11.34
N THR A 2 33.79 -20.62 10.36
CA THR A 2 32.93 -19.44 10.40
C THR A 2 31.50 -19.88 10.09
N ASN A 3 30.66 -19.92 11.12
CA ASN A 3 29.22 -20.10 10.93
C ASN A 3 28.68 -18.85 10.23
N THR A 4 28.48 -18.92 8.92
CA THR A 4 27.76 -17.89 8.17
C THR A 4 26.30 -17.96 8.57
N ILE A 5 25.89 -17.11 9.50
CA ILE A 5 24.48 -16.92 9.84
C ILE A 5 23.80 -16.41 8.56
N LYS A 6 22.99 -17.24 7.91
CA LYS A 6 22.13 -16.82 6.80
C LYS A 6 21.00 -15.99 7.39
N VAL A 7 21.25 -14.69 7.58
CA VAL A 7 20.19 -13.75 7.96
C VAL A 7 19.31 -13.57 6.73
N LYS A 8 18.03 -13.96 6.80
CA LYS A 8 17.07 -13.64 5.73
C LYS A 8 17.02 -12.11 5.63
N PRO A 9 17.06 -11.51 4.42
CA PRO A 9 16.93 -10.06 4.27
C PRO A 9 15.65 -9.57 4.96
N TYR A 10 15.75 -8.40 5.58
CA TYR A 10 14.64 -7.79 6.32
C TYR A 10 13.42 -7.61 5.39
N ASN A 11 12.26 -8.00 5.88
CA ASN A 11 10.97 -7.84 5.20
C ASN A 11 10.02 -7.12 6.16
N PRO A 12 9.62 -5.87 5.87
CA PRO A 12 8.79 -5.06 6.77
C PRO A 12 7.41 -5.69 7.00
N VAL A 13 6.91 -6.48 6.05
CA VAL A 13 5.58 -7.12 6.16
C VAL A 13 5.57 -8.22 7.24
N ASN A 14 6.73 -8.77 7.60
CA ASN A 14 6.82 -9.78 8.67
C ASN A 14 6.50 -9.23 10.06
N GLU A 15 6.62 -7.91 10.25
CA GLU A 15 6.31 -7.25 11.52
C GLU A 15 4.85 -6.75 11.58
N LEU A 16 4.13 -6.82 10.46
CA LEU A 16 2.71 -6.43 10.38
C LEU A 16 1.85 -7.62 10.82
N HIS A 17 0.87 -7.35 11.67
CA HIS A 17 0.06 -8.38 12.33
C HIS A 17 -1.36 -8.46 11.80
N SER A 18 -1.78 -7.50 10.98
CA SER A 18 -3.12 -7.41 10.43
C SER A 18 -3.14 -7.10 8.94
N ASP A 19 -4.21 -7.51 8.28
CA ASP A 19 -4.42 -7.22 6.86
C ASP A 19 -4.56 -5.71 6.61
N ASP A 20 -5.14 -4.97 7.55
CA ASP A 20 -5.27 -3.51 7.48
C ASP A 20 -3.91 -2.79 7.51
N GLU A 21 -2.98 -3.24 8.37
CA GLU A 21 -1.61 -2.70 8.40
C GLU A 21 -0.86 -2.97 7.09
N ILE A 22 -1.06 -4.15 6.48
CA ILE A 22 -0.45 -4.48 5.19
C ILE A 22 -1.07 -3.61 4.08
N ILE A 23 -2.38 -3.37 4.12
CA ILE A 23 -3.04 -2.47 3.18
C ILE A 23 -2.53 -1.03 3.36
N ASP A 24 -2.39 -0.54 4.60
CA ASP A 24 -1.82 0.79 4.90
C ASP A 24 -0.40 0.91 4.31
N PHE A 25 0.46 -0.08 4.58
CA PHE A 25 1.81 -0.15 4.02
C PHE A 25 1.83 -0.08 2.49
N LEU A 26 0.98 -0.84 1.80
CA LEU A 26 0.90 -0.85 0.34
C LEU A 26 0.34 0.46 -0.22
N VAL A 27 -0.63 1.08 0.46
CA VAL A 27 -1.15 2.40 0.09
C VAL A 27 -0.08 3.46 0.22
N ASP A 28 0.71 3.43 1.29
CA ASP A 28 1.82 4.37 1.49
C ASP A 28 2.90 4.18 0.41
N CYS A 29 3.24 2.93 0.09
CA CYS A 29 4.15 2.61 -1.01
C CYS A 29 3.67 3.16 -2.37
N TYR A 30 2.36 3.17 -2.62
CA TYR A 30 1.79 3.79 -3.84
C TYR A 30 1.85 5.31 -3.81
N LYS A 31 1.64 5.93 -2.64
CA LYS A 31 1.66 7.39 -2.48
C LYS A 31 3.07 7.97 -2.54
N GLU A 32 4.07 7.21 -2.10
CA GLU A 32 5.47 7.62 -2.14
C GLU A 32 6.04 7.74 -3.56
N ASP A 33 5.58 6.88 -4.47
CA ASP A 33 6.08 6.84 -5.84
C ASP A 33 4.95 6.66 -6.85
N SER A 34 4.66 7.71 -7.60
CA SER A 34 3.66 7.71 -8.67
C SER A 34 4.00 6.77 -9.84
N GLU A 35 5.27 6.37 -9.99
CA GLU A 35 5.69 5.38 -10.99
C GLU A 35 5.38 3.94 -10.53
N GLY A 36 5.05 3.74 -9.25
CA GLY A 36 4.61 2.46 -8.68
C GLY A 36 5.74 1.46 -8.44
N LEU A 37 7.01 1.86 -8.53
CA LEU A 37 8.15 0.97 -8.26
C LEU A 37 8.22 0.61 -6.77
N THR A 38 7.92 1.57 -5.90
CA THR A 38 7.84 1.33 -4.45
C THR A 38 6.70 0.35 -4.12
N LEU A 39 5.53 0.51 -4.73
CA LEU A 39 4.41 -0.43 -4.60
C LEU A 39 4.79 -1.84 -5.09
N ALA A 40 5.45 -1.97 -6.24
CA ALA A 40 5.87 -3.27 -6.76
C ALA A 40 6.84 -4.00 -5.79
N ARG A 41 7.74 -3.25 -5.14
CA ARG A 41 8.61 -3.81 -4.08
C ARG A 41 7.83 -4.18 -2.82
N GLY A 42 6.89 -3.34 -2.40
CA GLY A 42 5.97 -3.64 -1.29
C GLY A 42 5.17 -4.92 -1.53
N MET A 43 4.69 -5.13 -2.76
CA MET A 43 4.02 -6.37 -3.17
C MET A 43 4.96 -7.57 -3.10
N ALA A 44 6.21 -7.45 -3.55
CA ALA A 44 7.19 -8.53 -3.45
C ALA A 44 7.44 -8.96 -1.99
N PHE A 45 7.51 -7.99 -1.07
CA PHE A 45 7.60 -8.24 0.36
C PHE A 45 6.35 -8.94 0.91
N ALA A 46 5.16 -8.51 0.51
CA ALA A 46 3.91 -9.16 0.88
C ALA A 46 3.83 -10.60 0.35
N MET A 47 4.21 -10.84 -0.90
CA MET A 47 4.22 -12.19 -1.48
C MET A 47 5.17 -13.14 -0.74
N ASP A 48 6.35 -12.68 -0.32
CA ASP A 48 7.28 -13.50 0.48
C ASP A 48 6.77 -13.77 1.91
N SER A 49 5.96 -12.87 2.48
CA SER A 49 5.49 -12.97 3.87
C SER A 49 4.16 -13.72 4.01
N ILE A 50 3.17 -13.37 3.19
CA ILE A 50 1.78 -13.85 3.31
C ILE A 50 1.31 -14.66 2.09
N GLY A 51 2.15 -14.81 1.08
CA GLY A 51 1.86 -15.55 -0.14
C GLY A 51 1.13 -14.74 -1.22
N GLU A 52 1.25 -15.21 -2.46
CA GLU A 52 0.67 -14.56 -3.65
C GLU A 52 -0.86 -14.43 -3.60
N PRO A 53 -1.64 -15.47 -3.23
CA PRO A 53 -3.11 -15.36 -3.26
C PRO A 53 -3.64 -14.30 -2.30
N LYS A 54 -3.06 -14.24 -1.09
CA LYS A 54 -3.45 -13.26 -0.08
C LYS A 54 -3.02 -11.85 -0.49
N THR A 55 -1.82 -11.70 -1.04
CA THR A 55 -1.34 -10.41 -1.56
C THR A 55 -2.25 -9.89 -2.68
N ALA A 56 -2.65 -10.73 -3.64
CA ALA A 56 -3.56 -10.35 -4.72
C ALA A 56 -4.92 -9.87 -4.19
N LEU A 57 -5.46 -10.53 -3.15
CA LEU A 57 -6.70 -10.12 -2.49
C LEU A 57 -6.54 -8.74 -1.81
N LEU A 58 -5.46 -8.51 -1.07
CA LEU A 58 -5.19 -7.23 -0.42
C LEU A 58 -5.03 -6.08 -1.43
N MET A 59 -4.45 -6.34 -2.60
CA MET A 59 -4.34 -5.35 -3.67
C MET A 59 -5.70 -4.85 -4.20
N ILE A 60 -6.74 -5.68 -4.15
CA ILE A 60 -8.11 -5.24 -4.48
C ILE A 60 -8.57 -4.19 -3.44
N TYR A 61 -8.32 -4.44 -2.15
CA TYR A 61 -8.68 -3.51 -1.08
C TYR A 61 -7.86 -2.21 -1.13
N VAL A 62 -6.57 -2.29 -1.46
CA VAL A 62 -5.71 -1.12 -1.73
C VAL A 62 -6.32 -0.27 -2.84
N GLY A 63 -6.68 -0.88 -3.98
CA GLY A 63 -7.32 -0.18 -5.09
C GLY A 63 -8.65 0.48 -4.71
N MET A 64 -9.49 -0.23 -3.93
CA MET A 64 -10.74 0.34 -3.42
C MET A 64 -10.50 1.55 -2.49
N ARG A 65 -9.47 1.49 -1.64
CA ARG A 65 -9.13 2.60 -0.73
C ARG A 65 -8.65 3.83 -1.49
N LEU A 66 -7.71 3.64 -2.41
CA LEU A 66 -7.21 4.72 -3.28
C LEU A 66 -8.33 5.33 -4.13
N GLY A 67 -9.21 4.51 -4.69
CA GLY A 67 -10.37 4.99 -5.44
C GLY A 67 -11.35 5.82 -4.59
N ARG A 68 -11.61 5.42 -3.34
CA ARG A 68 -12.43 6.21 -2.41
C ARG A 68 -11.79 7.54 -2.05
N GLU A 69 -10.48 7.56 -1.80
CA GLU A 69 -9.73 8.79 -1.49
C GLU A 69 -9.76 9.76 -2.67
N ALA A 70 -9.53 9.28 -3.90
CA ALA A 70 -9.62 10.08 -5.11
C ALA A 70 -11.03 10.66 -5.34
N ALA A 71 -12.07 9.85 -5.17
CA ALA A 71 -13.46 10.30 -5.29
C ALA A 71 -13.85 11.33 -4.21
N ALA A 72 -13.31 11.19 -2.99
CA ALA A 72 -13.52 12.16 -1.91
C ALA A 72 -12.81 13.49 -2.20
N GLN A 73 -11.62 13.44 -2.79
CA GLN A 73 -10.87 14.63 -3.19
C GLN A 73 -11.55 15.38 -4.33
N ASP A 74 -12.07 14.67 -5.34
CA ASP A 74 -12.85 15.27 -6.44
C ASP A 74 -14.11 15.99 -5.93
N LYS A 75 -14.87 15.36 -5.03
CA LYS A 75 -16.05 15.99 -4.40
C LYS A 75 -15.70 17.27 -3.64
N ARG A 76 -14.57 17.30 -2.92
CA ARG A 76 -14.11 18.50 -2.19
C ARG A 76 -13.75 19.64 -3.15
N ILE A 77 -13.07 19.34 -4.26
CA ILE A 77 -12.74 20.34 -5.29
C ILE A 77 -14.00 20.90 -5.95
N ASN A 78 -14.99 20.04 -6.22
CA ASN A 78 -16.25 20.48 -6.81
C ASN A 78 -17.09 21.33 -5.84
N PHE A 79 -17.07 21.04 -4.54
CA PHE A 79 -17.74 21.86 -3.52
C PHE A 79 -17.10 23.24 -3.31
N SER A 80 -15.77 23.34 -3.38
CA SER A 80 -15.07 24.63 -3.26
C SER A 80 -15.22 25.51 -4.50
N ARG A 81 -15.45 24.93 -5.68
CA ARG A 81 -15.76 25.66 -6.92
C ARG A 81 -17.20 26.15 -7.03
N SER A 82 -18.14 25.53 -6.31
CA SER A 82 -19.56 25.90 -6.33
C SER A 82 -19.96 26.87 -5.22
N ALA A 83 -19.04 27.25 -4.33
CA ALA A 83 -19.29 28.30 -3.35
C ALA A 83 -19.41 29.66 -4.07
N PRO A 84 -20.57 30.35 -3.99
CA PRO A 84 -20.69 31.69 -4.52
C PRO A 84 -19.75 32.60 -3.74
N ALA A 85 -18.94 33.39 -4.45
CA ALA A 85 -18.18 34.48 -3.84
C ALA A 85 -19.20 35.45 -3.24
N ILE A 86 -19.23 35.54 -1.90
CA ILE A 86 -20.01 36.52 -1.14
C ILE A 86 -19.23 37.83 -1.12
#